data_AF-A0A7W1TSX5-F1
#
_entry.id   AF-A0A7W1TSX5-F1
#
_cell.length_a   1.000
_cell.length_b   1.000
_cell.length_c   1.000
_cell.angle_alpha   90.00
_cell.angle_beta   90.00
_cell.angle_gamma   90.00
#
_symmetry.space_group_name_H-M   'P 1'
#
loop_
_entity.id
_entity.type
_entity.pdbx_description
1 polymer ?
#
loop_
_entity_poly.entity_id
_entity_poly.type
_entity_poly.pdbx_seq_one_letter_code
_entity_poly.pdbx_strand_id
1 'polypeptide(L)'
;MPEVPAVPGSLSEPEGRHAGLSDAVALVFADEGGLATALPGFEPREGQRRMAAALASTLANNGVLLVEAGTGTGKTIAYLIPALLSGKRVLVSTGTKTLQEQILNKDIPAASAALGRPVRATVMKGRSNYLCLHRLETAKSTLFKTAADAFAFRQIEDWAQYTDEGDRAELRDLPDDITIWGELTATTEQC
;
A
#
# COMPACT_ATOMS: atom_id res chain seq x y z
N MET A 1 20.43 10.61 -20.63
CA MET A 1 19.75 10.02 -19.45
C MET A 1 20.09 8.54 -19.45
N PRO A 2 20.53 7.95 -18.33
CA PRO A 2 20.82 6.52 -18.32
C PRO A 2 19.51 5.75 -18.53
N GLU A 3 19.56 4.80 -19.45
CA GLU A 3 18.47 3.91 -19.84
C GLU A 3 18.13 3.00 -18.66
N VAL A 4 16.87 3.02 -18.22
CA VAL A 4 16.39 2.13 -17.14
C VAL A 4 16.22 0.73 -17.75
N PRO A 5 16.94 -0.30 -17.27
CA PRO A 5 16.84 -1.63 -17.85
C PRO A 5 15.43 -2.19 -17.66
N ALA A 6 14.87 -2.75 -18.73
CA ALA A 6 13.58 -3.42 -18.71
C ALA A 6 13.58 -4.60 -17.72
N VAL A 7 12.49 -4.73 -16.98
CA VAL A 7 12.25 -5.87 -16.08
C VAL A 7 12.18 -7.15 -16.93
N PRO A 8 13.02 -8.17 -16.69
CA PRO A 8 12.98 -9.42 -17.46
C PRO A 8 11.66 -10.15 -17.22
N GLY A 9 10.89 -10.35 -18.28
CA GLY A 9 9.61 -11.07 -18.22
C GLY A 9 8.54 -10.53 -19.16
N SER A 10 8.86 -10.24 -20.43
CA SER A 10 7.84 -10.04 -21.46
C SER A 10 7.35 -11.40 -21.94
N LEU A 11 6.35 -11.96 -21.25
CA LEU A 11 5.54 -13.02 -21.83
C LEU A 11 4.60 -12.35 -22.83
N SER A 12 4.76 -12.70 -24.11
CA SER A 12 3.81 -12.42 -25.17
C SER A 12 2.44 -12.97 -24.75
N GLU A 13 1.45 -12.10 -24.54
CA GLU A 13 0.08 -12.50 -24.23
C GLU A 13 -0.86 -12.24 -25.41
N PRO A 14 -1.85 -13.12 -25.63
CA PRO A 14 -2.65 -13.16 -26.85
C PRO A 14 -3.65 -11.99 -26.90
N GLU A 15 -3.81 -11.44 -28.11
CA GLU A 15 -4.84 -10.45 -28.46
C GLU A 15 -6.24 -11.03 -28.14
N GLY A 16 -6.87 -10.54 -27.08
CA GLY A 16 -8.19 -11.02 -26.65
C GLY A 16 -8.55 -10.77 -25.18
N ARG A 17 -7.56 -10.50 -24.30
CA ARG A 17 -7.81 -10.23 -22.86
C ARG A 17 -8.44 -8.86 -22.55
N HIS A 18 -8.45 -7.92 -23.49
CA HIS A 18 -8.78 -6.52 -23.21
C HIS A 18 -10.28 -6.27 -22.97
N ALA A 19 -11.17 -6.97 -23.68
CA ALA A 19 -12.60 -6.95 -23.41
C ALA A 19 -12.90 -7.58 -22.03
N GLY A 20 -12.25 -8.70 -21.72
CA GLY A 20 -12.49 -9.46 -20.48
C GLY A 20 -12.19 -8.68 -19.19
N LEU A 21 -11.17 -7.81 -19.16
CA LEU A 21 -10.89 -7.03 -17.95
C LEU A 21 -11.97 -5.99 -17.67
N SER A 22 -12.44 -5.28 -18.70
CA SER A 22 -13.48 -4.27 -18.53
C SER A 22 -14.81 -4.90 -18.10
N ASP A 23 -15.16 -6.05 -18.69
CA ASP A 23 -16.35 -6.80 -18.34
C ASP A 23 -16.27 -7.36 -16.91
N ALA A 24 -15.13 -7.92 -16.51
CA ALA A 24 -14.91 -8.40 -15.14
C ALA A 24 -15.04 -7.27 -14.11
N VAL A 25 -14.51 -6.08 -14.43
CA VAL A 25 -14.65 -4.89 -13.57
C VAL A 25 -16.12 -4.49 -13.49
N ALA A 26 -16.85 -4.42 -14.60
CA ALA A 26 -18.27 -4.07 -14.61
C ALA A 26 -19.10 -5.02 -13.73
N LEU A 27 -18.83 -6.32 -13.77
CA LEU A 27 -19.50 -7.33 -12.94
C LEU A 27 -19.28 -7.09 -11.43
N VAL A 28 -18.07 -6.69 -11.03
CA VAL A 28 -17.77 -6.41 -9.61
C VAL A 28 -18.51 -5.18 -9.08
N PHE A 29 -18.75 -4.18 -9.95
CA PHE A 29 -19.46 -2.93 -9.62
C PHE A 29 -20.97 -2.96 -9.93
N ALA A 30 -21.51 -4.07 -10.41
CA ALA A 30 -22.94 -4.23 -10.63
C ALA A 30 -23.71 -4.10 -9.31
N ASP A 31 -25.01 -3.81 -9.39
CA ASP A 31 -25.86 -3.58 -8.19
C ASP A 31 -25.91 -4.80 -7.26
N GLU A 32 -25.77 -6.01 -7.81
CA GLU A 32 -25.64 -7.28 -7.07
C GLU A 32 -24.23 -7.89 -7.21
N GLY A 33 -23.24 -7.04 -7.53
CA GLY A 33 -21.86 -7.45 -7.77
C GLY A 33 -21.09 -7.83 -6.50
N GLY A 34 -19.82 -8.18 -6.70
CA GLY A 34 -18.91 -8.55 -5.62
C GLY A 34 -18.79 -7.46 -4.54
N LEU A 35 -18.80 -6.18 -4.92
CA LEU A 35 -18.74 -5.08 -3.96
C LEU A 35 -20.02 -4.94 -3.13
N ALA A 36 -21.20 -5.04 -3.75
CA ALA A 36 -22.48 -4.98 -3.04
C ALA A 36 -22.62 -6.16 -2.06
N THR A 37 -22.14 -7.35 -2.45
CA THR A 37 -22.14 -8.55 -1.60
C THR A 37 -21.18 -8.42 -0.42
N ALA A 38 -19.98 -7.89 -0.65
CA ALA A 38 -18.93 -7.86 0.36
C ALA A 38 -19.02 -6.67 1.33
N LEU A 39 -19.67 -5.57 0.92
CA LEU A 39 -19.69 -4.31 1.67
C LEU A 39 -21.14 -3.89 1.95
N PRO A 40 -21.66 -4.13 3.16
CA PRO A 40 -23.01 -3.71 3.53
C PRO A 40 -23.20 -2.20 3.33
N GLY A 41 -24.26 -1.82 2.61
CA GLY A 41 -24.56 -0.42 2.30
C GLY A 41 -23.67 0.20 1.21
N PHE A 42 -22.91 -0.61 0.47
CA PHE A 42 -22.22 -0.14 -0.73
C PHE A 42 -23.22 0.17 -1.84
N GLU A 43 -23.19 1.41 -2.31
CA GLU A 43 -23.93 1.84 -3.50
C GLU A 43 -22.93 2.23 -4.60
N PRO A 44 -22.97 1.56 -5.77
CA PRO A 44 -22.07 1.87 -6.86
C PRO A 44 -22.40 3.25 -7.44
N ARG A 45 -21.41 4.13 -7.43
CA ARG A 45 -21.55 5.50 -7.96
C ARG A 45 -21.07 5.56 -9.39
N GLU A 46 -21.76 6.34 -10.22
CA GLU A 46 -21.44 6.44 -11.65
C GLU A 46 -20.00 6.91 -11.91
N GLY A 47 -19.51 7.89 -11.15
CA GLY A 47 -18.11 8.33 -11.24
C GLY A 47 -17.10 7.23 -10.90
N GLN A 48 -17.44 6.35 -9.96
CA GLN A 48 -16.62 5.22 -9.56
C GLN A 48 -16.54 4.17 -10.67
N ARG A 49 -17.70 3.80 -11.26
CA ARG A 49 -17.79 2.87 -12.40
C ARG A 49 -17.02 3.39 -13.61
N ARG A 50 -17.22 4.67 -13.95
CA ARG A 50 -16.50 5.33 -15.06
C ARG A 50 -14.98 5.32 -14.86
N MET A 51 -14.53 5.65 -13.65
CA MET A 51 -13.10 5.63 -13.31
C MET A 51 -12.53 4.20 -13.41
N ALA A 52 -13.23 3.20 -12.87
CA ALA A 52 -12.79 1.81 -12.90
C ALA A 52 -12.72 1.27 -14.33
N ALA A 53 -13.73 1.54 -15.16
CA ALA A 53 -13.76 1.14 -16.57
C ALA A 53 -12.66 1.83 -17.40
N ALA A 54 -12.45 3.13 -17.19
CA ALA A 54 -11.37 3.88 -17.85
C ALA A 54 -10.00 3.30 -17.49
N LEU A 55 -9.78 2.97 -16.21
CA LEU A 55 -8.53 2.37 -15.76
C LEU A 55 -8.34 0.95 -16.30
N ALA A 56 -9.40 0.13 -16.33
CA ALA A 56 -9.37 -1.21 -16.94
C ALA A 56 -8.92 -1.16 -18.40
N SER A 57 -9.53 -0.29 -19.20
CA SER A 57 -9.15 -0.06 -20.60
C SER A 57 -7.71 0.46 -20.73
N THR A 58 -7.29 1.37 -19.84
CA THR A 58 -5.92 1.91 -19.86
C THR A 58 -4.88 0.84 -19.52
N LEU A 59 -5.13 0.02 -18.50
CA LEU A 59 -4.26 -1.08 -18.10
C LEU A 59 -4.16 -2.16 -19.19
N ALA A 60 -5.26 -2.42 -19.89
CA ALA A 60 -5.32 -3.32 -21.05
C ALA A 60 -4.44 -2.80 -22.20
N ASN A 61 -4.49 -1.50 -22.48
CA ASN A 61 -3.79 -0.86 -23.59
C ASN A 61 -2.38 -0.33 -23.23
N ASN A 62 -1.89 -0.56 -22.00
CA ASN A 62 -0.63 -0.01 -21.47
C ASN A 62 -0.50 1.53 -21.63
N GLY A 63 -1.61 2.24 -21.46
CA GLY A 63 -1.69 3.69 -21.62
C GLY A 63 -1.45 4.49 -20.34
N VAL A 64 -1.67 5.80 -20.44
CA VAL A 64 -1.68 6.74 -19.30
C VAL A 64 -3.07 7.34 -19.17
N LEU A 65 -3.58 7.38 -17.94
CA LEU A 65 -4.89 7.96 -17.63
C LEU A 65 -4.74 9.03 -16.55
N LEU A 66 -5.34 10.19 -16.80
CA LEU A 66 -5.51 11.25 -15.81
C LEU A 66 -6.99 11.30 -15.41
N VAL A 67 -7.27 11.22 -14.11
CA VAL A 67 -8.63 11.29 -13.56
C VAL A 67 -8.66 12.32 -12.45
N GLU A 68 -9.62 13.23 -12.51
CA GLU A 68 -10.01 14.07 -11.40
C GLU A 68 -11.20 13.44 -10.67
N ALA A 69 -11.03 13.13 -9.38
CA ALA A 69 -12.07 12.53 -8.56
C ALA A 69 -12.18 13.29 -7.23
N GLY A 70 -13.38 13.76 -6.90
CA GLY A 70 -13.66 14.44 -5.64
C GLY A 70 -13.37 13.57 -4.41
N THR A 71 -13.28 14.20 -3.24
CA THR A 71 -13.15 13.49 -1.96
C THR A 71 -14.39 12.63 -1.68
N GLY A 72 -14.23 11.54 -0.94
CA GLY A 72 -15.34 10.65 -0.56
C GLY A 72 -15.99 9.85 -1.70
N THR A 73 -15.49 9.93 -2.94
CA THR A 73 -16.05 9.27 -4.13
C THR A 73 -15.81 7.75 -4.22
N GLY A 74 -15.10 7.15 -3.26
CA GLY A 74 -14.70 5.75 -3.34
C GLY A 74 -13.58 5.48 -4.36
N LYS A 75 -12.77 6.51 -4.67
CA LYS A 75 -11.66 6.45 -5.63
C LYS A 75 -10.70 5.28 -5.40
N THR A 76 -10.46 4.89 -4.15
CA THR A 76 -9.55 3.79 -3.83
C THR A 76 -10.04 2.47 -4.40
N ILE A 77 -11.29 2.10 -4.13
CA ILE A 77 -11.89 0.89 -4.69
C ILE A 77 -11.96 0.97 -6.23
N ALA A 78 -12.24 2.16 -6.77
CA ALA A 78 -12.29 2.37 -8.22
C ALA A 78 -10.96 2.00 -8.92
N TYR A 79 -9.81 2.30 -8.29
CA TYR A 79 -8.52 1.89 -8.86
C TYR A 79 -8.05 0.50 -8.44
N LEU A 80 -8.40 0.03 -7.23
CA LEU A 80 -7.93 -1.27 -6.73
C LEU A 80 -8.55 -2.45 -7.48
N ILE A 81 -9.84 -2.42 -7.78
CA ILE A 81 -10.53 -3.53 -8.46
C ILE A 81 -9.89 -3.85 -9.83
N PRO A 82 -9.79 -2.91 -10.79
CA PRO A 82 -9.13 -3.18 -12.07
C PRO A 82 -7.64 -3.51 -11.90
N ALA A 83 -6.93 -2.87 -10.96
CA ALA A 83 -5.52 -3.19 -10.68
C ALA A 83 -5.34 -4.65 -10.28
N LEU A 84 -6.17 -5.15 -9.36
CA LEU A 84 -6.11 -6.53 -8.86
C LEU A 84 -6.56 -7.54 -9.91
N LEU A 85 -7.63 -7.24 -10.65
CA LEU A 85 -8.13 -8.11 -11.73
C LEU A 85 -7.17 -8.19 -12.92
N SER A 86 -6.31 -7.18 -13.13
CA SER A 86 -5.35 -7.18 -14.23
C SER A 86 -4.32 -8.32 -14.16
N GLY A 87 -4.11 -8.91 -12.99
CA GLY A 87 -3.07 -9.92 -12.75
C GLY A 87 -1.64 -9.38 -12.79
N LYS A 88 -1.46 -8.07 -13.03
CA LYS A 88 -0.15 -7.41 -13.06
C LYS A 88 0.32 -7.10 -11.64
N ARG A 89 1.64 -6.90 -11.47
CA ARG A 89 2.18 -6.26 -10.28
C ARG A 89 1.91 -4.76 -10.38
N VAL A 90 1.23 -4.18 -9.39
CA VAL A 90 0.80 -2.78 -9.40
C VAL A 90 1.41 -2.04 -8.22
N LEU A 91 2.00 -0.88 -8.48
CA LEU A 91 2.45 0.06 -7.47
C LEU A 91 1.40 1.16 -7.30
N VAL A 92 0.92 1.35 -6.08
CA VAL A 92 0.03 2.46 -5.71
C VAL A 92 0.86 3.49 -4.94
N SER A 93 1.01 4.69 -5.50
CA SER A 93 1.64 5.82 -4.83
C SER A 93 0.59 6.77 -4.26
N THR A 94 0.80 7.25 -3.04
CA THR A 94 -0.16 8.11 -2.32
C THR A 94 0.58 9.12 -1.44
N GLY A 95 -0.11 10.18 -1.03
CA GLY A 95 0.52 11.36 -0.44
C GLY A 95 1.00 11.22 1.01
N THR A 96 0.46 10.28 1.80
CA THR A 96 0.80 10.15 3.24
C THR A 96 0.87 8.70 3.69
N LYS A 97 1.61 8.43 4.78
CA LYS A 97 1.70 7.10 5.41
C LYS A 97 0.34 6.60 5.92
N THR A 98 -0.46 7.50 6.49
CA THR A 98 -1.83 7.20 6.93
C THR A 98 -2.70 6.71 5.78
N LEU A 99 -2.57 7.30 4.58
CA LEU A 99 -3.29 6.82 3.40
C LEU A 99 -2.79 5.44 2.95
N GLN A 100 -1.49 5.16 3.04
CA GLN A 100 -0.94 3.82 2.76
C GLN A 100 -1.52 2.77 3.71
N GLU A 101 -1.57 3.07 5.01
CA GLU A 101 -2.15 2.20 6.03
C GLU A 101 -3.65 1.99 5.84
N GLN A 102 -4.39 3.04 5.46
CA GLN A 102 -5.80 2.91 5.11
C GLN A 102 -5.98 1.96 3.91
N ILE A 103 -5.16 2.13 2.86
CA ILE A 103 -5.22 1.27 1.68
C ILE A 103 -4.93 -0.18 2.05
N LEU A 104 -3.87 -0.42 2.85
CA LEU A 104 -3.45 -1.76 3.26
C LEU A 104 -4.45 -2.45 4.19
N ASN A 105 -4.91 -1.76 5.24
CA ASN A 105 -5.66 -2.37 6.34
C ASN A 105 -7.18 -2.33 6.16
N LYS A 106 -7.68 -1.51 5.22
CA LYS A 106 -9.12 -1.36 4.98
C LYS A 106 -9.50 -1.61 3.53
N ASP A 107 -8.89 -0.87 2.60
CA ASP A 107 -9.36 -0.88 1.22
C ASP A 107 -8.96 -2.17 0.47
N ILE A 108 -7.77 -2.71 0.72
CA ILE A 108 -7.33 -4.00 0.17
C ILE A 108 -8.16 -5.18 0.72
N PRO A 109 -8.41 -5.31 2.04
CA PRO A 109 -9.32 -6.32 2.57
C PRO A 109 -10.73 -6.23 1.97
N ALA A 110 -11.27 -5.02 1.82
CA ALA A 110 -12.55 -4.79 1.16
C ALA A 110 -12.55 -5.27 -0.30
N ALA A 111 -11.51 -4.93 -1.06
CA ALA A 111 -11.35 -5.40 -2.44
C ALA A 111 -11.15 -6.92 -2.51
N SER A 112 -10.40 -7.51 -1.57
CA SER A 112 -10.19 -8.96 -1.49
C SER A 112 -11.49 -9.71 -1.24
N ALA A 113 -12.33 -9.21 -0.32
CA ALA A 113 -13.65 -9.76 -0.04
C ALA A 113 -14.57 -9.64 -1.28
N ALA A 114 -14.59 -8.48 -1.93
CA ALA A 114 -15.39 -8.25 -3.13
C ALA A 114 -14.99 -9.14 -4.32
N LEU A 115 -13.71 -9.52 -4.40
CA LEU A 115 -13.20 -10.43 -5.42
C LEU A 115 -13.27 -11.91 -5.02
N GLY A 116 -13.68 -12.22 -3.79
CA GLY A 116 -13.76 -13.60 -3.28
C GLY A 116 -12.43 -14.34 -3.27
N ARG A 117 -11.29 -13.63 -3.19
CA ARG A 117 -9.96 -14.25 -3.23
C ARG A 117 -8.92 -13.46 -2.43
N PRO A 118 -7.90 -14.12 -1.87
CA PRO A 118 -6.83 -13.44 -1.14
C PRO A 118 -6.02 -12.52 -2.07
N VAL A 119 -5.69 -11.34 -1.56
CA VAL A 119 -4.82 -10.35 -2.22
C VAL A 119 -3.51 -10.26 -1.44
N ARG A 120 -2.39 -10.32 -2.16
CA ARG A 120 -1.07 -10.04 -1.59
C ARG A 120 -0.74 -8.58 -1.83
N ALA A 121 -0.46 -7.86 -0.76
CA ALA A 121 0.00 -6.48 -0.79
C ALA A 121 1.04 -6.28 0.30
N THR A 122 1.90 -5.29 0.10
CA THR A 122 2.89 -4.84 1.07
C THR A 122 3.04 -3.34 0.94
N VAL A 123 3.51 -2.68 2.00
CA VAL A 123 3.74 -1.24 2.05
C VAL A 123 5.23 -0.97 1.99
N MET A 124 5.61 0.05 1.22
CA MET A 124 6.99 0.48 1.06
C MET A 124 7.14 1.90 1.59
N LYS A 125 7.86 2.04 2.71
CA LYS A 125 8.20 3.34 3.33
C LYS A 125 9.70 3.62 3.16
N GLY A 126 10.12 4.86 3.45
CA GLY A 126 11.55 5.20 3.49
C GLY A 126 12.26 4.44 4.63
N ARG A 127 13.56 4.14 4.49
CA ARG A 127 14.34 3.35 5.46
C ARG A 127 14.29 3.89 6.90
N SER A 128 14.16 5.20 7.07
CA SER A 128 14.00 5.85 8.37
C SER A 128 12.70 5.50 9.10
N ASN A 129 11.81 4.71 8.48
CA ASN A 129 10.62 4.16 9.11
C ASN A 129 10.84 2.74 9.63
N TYR A 130 12.01 2.15 9.41
CA TYR A 130 12.30 0.79 9.83
C TYR A 130 13.43 0.75 10.84
N LEU A 131 13.26 -0.11 11.84
CA LEU A 131 14.27 -0.40 12.85
C LEU A 131 15.49 -1.07 12.20
N CYS A 132 16.69 -0.60 12.57
CA CYS A 132 17.94 -1.27 12.23
C CYS A 132 18.39 -2.10 13.43
N LEU A 133 18.29 -3.44 13.33
CA LEU A 133 18.69 -4.36 14.40
C LEU A 133 20.14 -4.17 14.84
N HIS A 134 21.05 -3.92 13.88
CA HIS A 134 22.45 -3.66 14.21
C HIS A 134 22.64 -2.38 15.04
N ARG A 135 21.88 -1.31 14.75
CA ARG A 135 21.95 -0.07 15.53
C ARG A 135 21.30 -0.23 16.90
N LEU A 136 20.24 -1.04 16.99
CA LEU A 136 19.64 -1.41 18.27
C LEU A 136 20.64 -2.15 19.17
N GLU A 137 21.31 -3.18 18.66
CA GLU A 137 22.29 -3.98 19.41
C GLU A 137 23.52 -3.18 19.85
N THR A 138 23.95 -2.21 19.05
CA THR A 138 25.15 -1.40 19.32
C THR A 138 24.86 -0.10 20.06
N ALA A 139 23.58 0.20 20.32
CA ALA A 139 23.17 1.40 21.02
C ALA A 139 23.74 1.44 22.44
N LYS A 140 24.34 2.57 22.80
CA LYS A 140 24.91 2.82 24.13
C LYS A 140 24.14 3.92 24.84
N SER A 141 24.20 3.94 26.17
CA SER A 141 23.54 4.98 26.99
C SER A 141 23.95 6.41 26.65
N THR A 142 25.12 6.60 26.03
CA THR A 142 25.59 7.90 25.51
C THR A 142 24.71 8.47 24.39
N LEU A 143 23.86 7.66 23.75
CA LEU A 143 22.89 8.12 22.75
C LEU A 143 21.62 8.72 23.37
N PHE A 144 21.39 8.47 24.67
CA PHE A 144 20.19 8.94 25.37
C PHE A 144 20.41 10.38 25.82
N LYS A 145 19.82 11.34 25.10
CA LYS A 145 19.93 12.78 25.40
C LYS A 145 19.02 13.16 26.58
N THR A 146 17.97 12.38 26.80
CA THR A 146 16.96 12.60 27.84
C THR A 146 16.60 11.30 28.55
N ALA A 147 15.96 11.41 29.73
CA ALA A 147 15.38 10.25 30.41
C ALA A 147 14.25 9.60 29.59
N ALA A 148 13.55 10.39 28.76
CA ALA A 148 12.53 9.89 27.85
C ALA A 148 13.13 9.00 26.75
N ASP A 149 14.32 9.31 26.25
CA ASP A 149 15.03 8.46 25.27
C ASP A 149 15.38 7.10 25.87
N ALA A 150 15.85 7.06 27.13
CA ALA A 150 16.16 5.81 27.81
C ALA A 150 14.90 4.94 28.04
N PHE A 151 13.76 5.57 28.33
CA PHE A 151 12.48 4.88 28.44
C PHE A 151 11.98 4.36 27.08
N ALA A 152 12.03 5.21 26.05
CA ALA A 152 11.64 4.84 24.69
C ALA A 152 12.53 3.72 24.14
N PHE A 153 13.84 3.76 24.40
CA PHE A 153 14.77 2.71 23.99
C PHE A 153 14.36 1.33 24.53
N ARG A 154 14.02 1.22 25.82
CA ARG A 154 13.57 -0.05 26.41
C ARG A 154 12.29 -0.56 25.75
N GLN A 155 11.33 0.33 25.50
CA GLN A 155 10.10 -0.06 24.79
C GLN A 155 10.37 -0.53 23.35
N ILE A 156 11.32 0.09 22.65
CA ILE A 156 11.74 -0.33 21.30
C ILE A 156 12.48 -1.67 21.35
N GLU A 157 13.34 -1.89 22.35
CA GLU A 157 14.08 -3.13 22.56
C GLU A 157 13.13 -4.31 22.84
N ASP A 158 12.14 -4.10 23.71
CA ASP A 158 11.09 -5.08 23.95
C ASP A 158 10.27 -5.33 22.67
N TRP A 159 9.87 -4.28 21.95
CA TRP A 159 9.12 -4.37 20.70
C TRP A 159 9.85 -5.11 19.57
N ALA A 160 11.16 -4.92 19.46
CA ALA A 160 11.98 -5.57 18.46
C ALA A 160 11.95 -7.11 18.54
N GLN A 161 11.55 -7.69 19.67
CA GLN A 161 11.47 -9.13 19.85
C GLN A 161 10.24 -9.78 19.21
N TYR A 162 9.21 -9.00 18.88
CA TYR A 162 7.93 -9.54 18.40
C TYR A 162 7.36 -8.87 17.15
N THR A 163 8.02 -7.86 16.61
CA THR A 163 7.66 -7.26 15.31
C THR A 163 8.13 -8.12 14.14
N ASP A 164 7.28 -8.27 13.13
CA ASP A 164 7.62 -8.94 11.87
C ASP A 164 8.21 -7.96 10.83
N GLU A 165 7.77 -6.70 10.83
CA GLU A 165 8.14 -5.71 9.80
C GLU A 165 9.17 -4.68 10.30
N GLY A 166 9.26 -4.47 11.61
CA GLY A 166 10.11 -3.45 12.20
C GLY A 166 9.69 -2.03 11.82
N ASP A 167 8.41 -1.80 11.51
CA ASP A 167 7.89 -0.50 11.09
C ASP A 167 7.59 0.41 12.30
N ARG A 168 8.09 1.65 12.26
CA ARG A 168 7.83 2.69 13.27
C ARG A 168 6.34 2.87 13.57
N ALA A 169 5.46 2.66 12.59
CA ALA A 169 4.02 2.82 12.75
C ALA A 169 3.38 1.81 13.73
N GLU A 170 4.08 0.71 14.05
CA GLU A 170 3.63 -0.25 15.06
C GLU A 170 3.77 0.30 16.50
N LEU A 171 4.74 1.19 16.73
CA LEU A 171 5.02 1.81 18.03
C LEU A 171 4.05 2.97 18.33
N ARG A 172 2.76 2.65 18.51
CA ARG A 172 1.68 3.65 18.71
C ARG A 172 1.73 4.37 20.05
N ASP A 173 2.32 3.74 21.07
CA ASP A 173 2.43 4.30 22.42
C ASP A 173 3.64 5.24 22.58
N LEU A 174 4.47 5.37 21.54
CA LEU A 174 5.62 6.26 21.52
C LEU A 174 5.33 7.54 20.71
N PRO A 175 5.67 8.73 21.25
CA PRO A 175 5.57 9.99 20.50
C PRO A 175 6.34 9.95 19.18
N ASP A 176 5.81 10.56 18.13
CA ASP A 176 6.44 10.58 16.80
C ASP A 176 7.77 11.36 16.77
N ASP A 177 8.00 12.25 17.75
CA ASP A 177 9.16 13.12 17.85
C ASP A 177 10.27 12.59 18.78
N ILE A 178 10.21 11.31 19.19
CA ILE A 178 11.27 10.69 19.99
C ILE A 178 12.63 10.78 19.27
N THR A 179 13.61 11.35 19.96
CA THR A 179 14.90 11.66 19.31
C THR A 179 15.74 10.41 19.06
N ILE A 180 15.60 9.40 19.93
CA ILE A 180 16.35 8.15 19.84
C ILE A 180 16.06 7.35 18.57
N TRP A 181 14.88 7.51 17.95
CA TRP A 181 14.53 6.76 16.72
C TRP A 181 15.50 7.06 15.57
N GLY A 182 15.95 8.31 15.43
CA GLY A 182 16.96 8.67 14.42
C GLY A 182 18.28 7.91 14.58
N GLU A 183 18.62 7.49 15.79
CA GLU A 183 19.82 6.70 16.10
C GLU A 183 19.62 5.19 15.90
N LEU A 184 18.37 4.74 15.77
CA LEU A 184 18.02 3.32 15.67
C LEU A 184 17.58 2.90 14.26
N THR A 185 17.55 3.82 13.30
CA THR A 185 17.14 3.55 11.91
C THR A 185 18.33 3.47 10.97
N ALA A 186 18.14 2.83 9.81
CA ALA A 186 19.14 2.77 8.76
C ALA A 186 19.22 4.09 7.99
N THR A 187 20.45 4.59 7.77
CA THR A 187 20.75 5.76 6.93
C THR A 187 21.31 5.31 5.58
N THR A 188 21.28 6.19 4.57
CA THR A 188 21.82 5.93 3.23
C THR A 188 23.31 5.63 3.19
N GLU A 189 24.06 5.99 4.23
CA GLU A 189 25.52 5.86 4.28
C GLU A 189 26.00 4.54 4.91
N GLN A 190 25.11 3.78 5.55
CA GLN A 190 25.51 2.69 6.44
C GLN A 190 24.79 1.34 6.17
N CYS A 191 23.92 1.27 5.15
CA CYS A 191 23.33 0.02 4.62
C CYS A 191 23.01 0.12 3.11
#